data_AF-A0A8S4QSG1-F1
#
_entry.id   AF-A0A8S4QSG1-F1
#
_cell.length_a   1.000
_cell.length_b   1.000
_cell.length_c   1.000
_cell.angle_alpha   90.00
_cell.angle_beta   90.00
_cell.angle_gamma   90.00
#
_symmetry.space_group_name_H-M   'P 1'
#
loop_
_entity.id
_entity.type
_entity.pdbx_description
1 polymer ?
#
loop_
_entity_poly.entity_id
_entity_poly.type
_entity_poly.pdbx_seq_one_letter_code
_entity_poly.pdbx_strand_id
1 'polypeptide(L)'
;MLRIPWNAFRTNKAILEELCITQRLSSIVQARILTFFGHVSRRDNDSIERLVVQGRIEGTRSRGRSPMRWADQIKAAVAVPQWRAQGFRPGYA
;
A
#
# COMPACT_ATOMS: atom_id res chain seq x y z
N MET A 1 21.11 11.12 -10.08
CA MET A 1 19.78 11.77 -10.09
C MET A 1 19.56 12.34 -11.48
N LEU A 2 18.40 12.11 -12.12
CA LEU A 2 18.14 12.64 -13.46
C LEU A 2 18.03 14.17 -13.39
N ARG A 3 18.86 14.89 -14.16
CA ARG A 3 18.88 16.35 -14.23
C ARG A 3 17.76 16.87 -15.13
N ILE A 4 16.51 16.56 -14.78
CA ILE A 4 15.34 16.99 -15.55
C ILE A 4 14.99 18.41 -15.11
N PRO A 5 15.08 19.41 -16.01
CA PRO A 5 14.77 20.79 -15.64
C PRO A 5 13.25 20.95 -15.52
N TRP A 6 12.81 21.79 -14.59
CA TRP A 6 11.38 21.93 -14.24
C TRP A 6 10.52 22.48 -15.38
N ASN A 7 11.13 23.22 -16.31
CA ASN A 7 10.50 23.75 -17.53
C ASN A 7 10.36 22.72 -18.65
N ALA A 8 10.87 21.49 -18.49
CA ALA A 8 10.71 20.44 -19.49
C ALA A 8 9.31 19.83 -19.50
N PHE A 9 8.46 20.13 -18.51
CA PHE A 9 7.08 19.65 -18.36
C PHE A 9 6.92 18.15 -18.66
N ARG A 10 7.91 17.35 -18.28
CA ARG A 10 7.92 15.90 -18.53
C ARG A 10 6.98 15.21 -17.55
N THR A 11 6.16 14.28 -18.05
CA THR A 11 5.32 13.45 -17.20
C THR A 11 6.11 12.27 -16.65
N ASN A 12 5.73 11.78 -15.46
CA ASN A 12 6.31 10.58 -14.88
C ASN A 12 6.18 9.36 -15.81
N LYS A 13 5.10 9.29 -16.61
CA LYS A 13 4.90 8.21 -17.57
C LYS A 13 5.93 8.26 -18.71
N ALA A 14 6.12 9.42 -19.32
CA ALA A 14 7.09 9.59 -20.40
C ALA A 14 8.53 9.30 -19.95
N ILE A 15 8.90 9.71 -18.73
CA ILE A 15 10.22 9.42 -18.17
C ILE A 15 10.42 7.91 -17.96
N LEU A 16 9.39 7.20 -17.48
CA LEU A 16 9.46 5.74 -17.30
C LEU A 16 9.59 4.99 -18.62
N GLU A 17 8.91 5.46 -19.67
CA GLU A 17 9.01 4.91 -21.04
C GLU A 17 10.40 5.17 -21.65
N GLU A 18 10.92 6.40 -21.55
CA GLU A 18 12.25 6.78 -22.05
C GLU A 18 13.37 5.95 -21.41
N LEU A 19 13.25 5.65 -20.11
CA LEU A 19 14.21 4.85 -19.36
C LEU A 19 13.97 3.34 -19.47
N CYS A 20 12.95 2.92 -20.22
CA CYS A 20 12.55 1.52 -20.36
C CYS A 20 12.33 0.81 -19.00
N ILE A 21 11.80 1.53 -18.00
CA ILE A 21 11.58 0.97 -16.66
C ILE A 21 10.30 0.14 -16.68
N THR A 22 10.47 -1.18 -16.72
CA THR A 22 9.38 -2.16 -16.75
C THR A 22 8.84 -2.49 -15.35
N GLN A 23 9.67 -2.36 -14.31
CA GLN A 23 9.28 -2.62 -12.92
C GLN A 23 9.57 -1.44 -12.01
N ARG A 24 8.52 -0.96 -11.32
CA ARG A 24 8.64 0.10 -10.32
C ARG A 24 8.98 -0.50 -8.96
N LEU A 25 9.81 0.19 -8.17
CA LEU A 25 10.10 -0.19 -6.79
C LEU A 25 8.81 -0.37 -5.96
N SER A 26 7.81 0.49 -6.17
CA SER A 26 6.50 0.37 -5.52
C SER A 26 5.82 -0.97 -5.81
N SER A 27 5.90 -1.46 -7.04
CA SER A 27 5.33 -2.75 -7.44
C SER A 27 6.10 -3.92 -6.80
N ILE A 28 7.43 -3.82 -6.71
CA ILE A 28 8.28 -4.81 -6.03
C ILE A 28 7.94 -4.86 -4.53
N VAL A 29 7.80 -3.70 -3.88
CA VAL A 29 7.44 -3.61 -2.46
C VAL A 29 6.04 -4.18 -2.22
N GLN A 30 5.07 -3.86 -3.07
CA GLN A 30 3.72 -4.42 -2.99
C GLN A 30 3.74 -5.95 -3.13
N ALA A 31 4.48 -6.49 -4.10
CA ALA A 31 4.63 -7.94 -4.26
C ALA A 31 5.21 -8.59 -2.99
N ARG A 32 6.27 -8.01 -2.41
CA ARG A 32 6.88 -8.52 -1.17
C ARG A 32 5.92 -8.48 0.02
N ILE A 33 5.15 -7.40 0.17
CA ILE A 33 4.11 -7.30 1.21
C ILE A 33 3.08 -8.42 1.06
N LEU A 34 2.65 -8.71 -0.17
CA LEU A 34 1.69 -9.78 -0.45
C LEU A 34 2.27 -11.18 -0.20
N THR A 35 3.53 -11.42 -0.58
CA THR A 35 4.22 -12.67 -0.27
C THR A 35 4.31 -12.90 1.24
N PHE A 36 4.67 -11.86 1.99
CA PHE A 36 4.74 -11.91 3.45
C PHE A 36 3.35 -12.15 4.07
N PHE A 37 2.32 -11.44 3.61
CA PHE A 37 0.94 -11.66 4.04
C PHE A 37 0.50 -13.10 3.81
N GLY A 38 0.80 -13.66 2.63
CA GLY A 38 0.47 -15.04 2.31
C GLY A 38 1.20 -16.04 3.22
N HIS A 39 2.48 -15.78 3.54
CA HIS A 39 3.25 -16.60 4.49
C HIS A 39 2.60 -16.59 5.88
N VAL A 40 2.32 -15.40 6.41
CA VAL A 40 1.69 -15.23 7.73
C VAL A 40 0.29 -15.85 7.77
N SER A 41 -0.49 -15.71 6.69
CA SER A 41 -1.86 -16.23 6.62
C SER A 41 -1.95 -17.76 6.68
N ARG A 42 -0.86 -18.48 6.36
CA ARG A 42 -0.80 -19.95 6.41
C ARG A 42 -0.30 -20.50 7.74
N ARG A 43 0.19 -19.66 8.66
CA ARG A 43 0.60 -20.09 10.00
C ARG A 43 -0.61 -20.37 10.90
N ASP A 44 -0.39 -21.15 11.95
CA ASP A 44 -1.41 -21.47 12.94
C ASP A 44 -2.01 -20.22 13.58
N ASN A 45 -3.25 -20.34 14.06
CA ASN A 45 -3.99 -19.23 14.66
C ASN A 45 -3.33 -18.69 15.93
N ASP A 46 -2.51 -19.50 16.60
CA ASP A 46 -1.80 -19.13 17.83
C ASP A 46 -0.51 -18.35 17.54
N SER A 47 -0.14 -18.21 16.26
CA SER A 47 1.02 -17.40 15.88
C SER A 47 0.75 -15.91 16.11
N ILE A 48 1.65 -15.28 16.88
CA ILE A 48 1.61 -13.84 17.18
C ILE A 48 1.60 -13.03 15.88
N GLU A 49 2.36 -13.46 14.88
CA GLU A 49 2.47 -12.81 13.58
C GLU A 49 1.10 -12.69 12.90
N ARG A 50 0.31 -13.78 12.90
CA ARG A 50 -1.04 -13.80 12.32
C ARG A 50 -2.02 -12.96 13.13
N LEU A 51 -1.91 -12.98 14.45
CA LEU A 51 -2.71 -12.12 15.32
C LEU A 51 -2.43 -10.63 15.07
N VAL A 52 -1.17 -10.24 14.90
CA VAL A 52 -0.82 -8.83 14.62
C VAL A 52 -1.30 -8.38 13.24
N VAL A 53 -1.17 -9.26 12.25
CA VAL A 53 -1.44 -8.98 10.83
C VAL A 53 -2.93 -8.99 10.50
N GLN A 54 -3.68 -9.97 11.03
CA GLN A 54 -5.11 -10.18 10.74
C GLN A 54 -6.03 -9.85 11.90
N GLY A 55 -5.49 -9.72 13.12
CA GLY A 55 -6.29 -9.55 14.33
C GLY A 55 -7.13 -8.29 14.31
N ARG A 56 -8.34 -8.43 14.84
CA ARG A 56 -9.27 -7.34 15.04
C ARG A 56 -9.31 -7.05 16.53
N ILE A 57 -8.68 -5.95 16.93
CA ILE A 57 -8.83 -5.42 18.28
C ILE A 57 -10.14 -4.63 18.30
N GLU A 58 -11.02 -4.97 19.24
CA GLU A 58 -12.23 -4.21 19.52
C GLU A 58 -11.90 -2.91 20.26
N GLY A 59 -12.72 -1.87 20.06
CA GLY A 59 -12.54 -0.56 20.69
C GLY A 59 -12.22 0.56 19.70
N THR A 60 -12.45 1.79 20.15
CA THR A 60 -12.29 3.01 19.37
C THR A 60 -10.83 3.47 19.44
N ARG A 61 -10.20 3.72 18.28
CA ARG A 61 -8.86 4.30 18.24
C ARG A 61 -8.89 5.76 18.68
N SER A 62 -7.82 6.21 19.33
CA SER A 62 -7.65 7.63 19.67
C SER A 62 -7.66 8.50 18.41
N ARG A 63 -8.19 9.73 18.56
CA ARG A 63 -8.20 10.73 17.48
C ARG A 63 -6.77 10.97 16.97
N GLY A 64 -6.63 11.11 15.65
CA GLY A 64 -5.35 11.38 14.98
C GLY A 64 -4.57 10.14 14.54
N ARG A 65 -4.91 8.94 15.02
CA ARG A 65 -4.29 7.70 14.54
C ARG A 65 -5.05 7.15 13.34
N SER A 66 -4.34 6.74 12.29
CA SER A 66 -4.98 6.15 11.10
C SER A 66 -5.89 4.98 11.51
N PRO A 67 -7.16 4.95 11.03
CA PRO A 67 -8.05 3.82 11.28
C PRO A 67 -7.59 2.56 10.52
N MET A 68 -6.66 2.70 9.56
CA MET A 68 -6.32 1.66 8.62
C MET A 68 -5.61 0.46 9.29
N ARG A 69 -6.23 -0.69 9.09
CA ARG A 69 -5.75 -2.07 9.29
C ARG A 69 -4.45 -2.33 8.53
N TRP A 70 -3.60 -3.26 8.97
CA TRP A 70 -2.62 -3.83 8.01
C TRP A 70 -3.35 -4.61 6.91
N ALA A 71 -4.36 -5.41 7.29
CA ALA A 71 -5.27 -6.04 6.35
C ALA A 71 -6.00 -5.04 5.42
N ASP A 72 -6.31 -3.83 5.90
CA ASP A 72 -6.98 -2.81 5.07
C ASP A 72 -6.01 -2.18 4.05
N GLN A 73 -4.73 -2.01 4.42
CA GLN A 73 -3.68 -1.59 3.48
C GLN A 73 -3.50 -2.62 2.36
N ILE A 74 -3.54 -3.91 2.69
CA ILE A 74 -3.46 -4.99 1.70
C ILE A 74 -4.68 -4.99 0.79
N LYS A 75 -5.88 -4.83 1.35
CA LYS A 75 -7.09 -4.67 0.53
C LYS A 75 -7.01 -3.46 -0.39
N ALA A 76 -6.45 -2.34 0.07
CA ALA A 76 -6.25 -1.15 -0.77
C ALA A 76 -5.17 -1.35 -1.85
N ALA A 77 -4.20 -2.24 -1.63
CA ALA A 77 -3.17 -2.58 -2.61
C ALA A 77 -3.64 -3.59 -3.67
N VAL A 78 -4.56 -4.50 -3.32
CA VAL A 78 -5.06 -5.56 -4.20
C VAL A 78 -6.37 -5.20 -4.90
N ALA A 79 -7.24 -4.43 -4.23
CA ALA A 79 -8.56 -4.05 -4.75
C ALA A 79 -8.63 -2.57 -5.13
N VAL A 80 -9.56 -2.28 -6.06
CA VAL A 80 -9.97 -0.91 -6.41
C VAL A 80 -10.16 -0.09 -5.14
N PRO A 81 -9.67 1.16 -5.08
CA PRO A 81 -9.59 1.86 -3.82
C PRO A 81 -10.95 2.02 -3.13
N GLN A 82 -11.01 1.60 -1.87
CA GLN A 82 -12.23 1.58 -1.04
C GLN A 82 -12.88 2.98 -0.89
N TRP A 83 -12.10 4.04 -1.08
CA TRP A 83 -12.59 5.42 -1.12
C TRP A 83 -13.56 5.72 -2.26
N ARG A 84 -13.54 4.96 -3.35
CA ARG A 84 -14.58 5.05 -4.40
C ARG A 84 -15.92 4.48 -3.95
N ALA A 85 -15.94 3.55 -3.00
CA ALA A 85 -17.15 2.89 -2.53
C ALA A 85 -17.74 3.54 -1.26
N GLN A 86 -16.94 4.32 -0.51
CA GLN A 86 -17.33 4.85 0.82
C GLN A 86 -17.13 6.37 0.98
N GLY A 87 -16.82 7.12 -0.08
CA GLY A 87 -16.79 8.59 -0.06
C GLY A 87 -15.64 9.25 0.72
N PHE A 88 -14.79 8.50 1.42
CA PHE A 88 -13.66 9.05 2.18
C PHE A 88 -12.40 9.18 1.32
N ARG A 89 -11.93 10.41 1.01
CA ARG A 89 -10.60 10.61 0.38
C ARG A 89 -9.51 10.82 1.44
N PRO A 90 -8.36 10.13 1.35
CA PRO A 90 -7.21 10.48 2.17
C PRO A 90 -6.64 11.81 1.66
N GLY A 91 -6.53 12.80 2.54
CA GLY A 91 -5.82 14.04 2.27
C GLY A 91 -4.33 13.77 2.15
N TYR A 92 -3.76 14.09 0.99
CA TYR A 92 -2.32 14.21 0.83
C TYR A 92 -1.95 15.63 1.26
N ALA A 93 -1.32 15.75 2.42
CA ALA A 93 -0.51 16.90 2.78
C ALA A 93 0.94 16.61 2.36
#